data_AF-T1AW61-F1
#
_entry.id   AF-T1AW61-F1
#
_cell.length_a   1.000
_cell.length_b   1.000
_cell.length_c   1.000
_cell.angle_alpha   90.00
_cell.angle_beta   90.00
_cell.angle_gamma   90.00
#
_symmetry.space_group_name_H-M   'P 1'
#
loop_
_entity.id
_entity.type
_entity.pdbx_description
1 polymer ?
#
loop_
_entity_poly.entity_id
_entity_poly.type
_entity_poly.pdbx_seq_one_letter_code
_entity_poly.pdbx_strand_id
1 'polypeptide(L)'
;MHRMAADKIDQSEAPPELIGAAKQVWDEAIEAGSTYGVRNSQASVLAPTGTIGLMMDCDTTGVEPDLGLVKSKKLVGGGTMSIVNQTVPRALARLGYSESQVASIIAYIDRH
;
A
#
# COMPACT_ATOMS: atom_id res chain seq x y z
N MET A 1 -12.11 -10.39 -18.87
CA MET A 1 -12.36 -9.20 -18.03
C MET A 1 -11.09 -8.38 -17.82
N HIS A 2 -10.01 -8.94 -17.26
CA HIS A 2 -8.75 -8.18 -17.05
C HIS A 2 -7.99 -7.81 -18.32
N ARG A 3 -7.80 -8.73 -19.28
CA ARG A 3 -7.21 -8.42 -20.60
C ARG A 3 -7.89 -7.23 -21.29
N MET A 4 -9.23 -7.25 -21.36
CA MET A 4 -10.01 -6.15 -21.95
C MET A 4 -9.92 -4.84 -21.16
N ALA A 5 -9.61 -4.89 -19.87
CA ALA A 5 -9.38 -3.68 -19.08
C ALA A 5 -8.01 -3.07 -19.37
N ALA A 6 -6.99 -3.90 -19.67
CA ALA A 6 -5.67 -3.41 -20.10
C ALA A 6 -5.74 -2.59 -21.40
N ASP A 7 -6.68 -2.91 -22.29
CA ASP A 7 -6.92 -2.14 -23.52
C ASP A 7 -7.51 -0.74 -23.27
N LYS A 8 -8.07 -0.50 -22.08
CA LYS A 8 -8.70 0.78 -21.70
C LYS A 8 -7.75 1.70 -20.93
N ILE A 9 -6.51 1.28 -20.68
CA ILE A 9 -5.52 2.11 -20.02
C ILE A 9 -5.20 3.30 -20.92
N ASP A 10 -5.33 4.51 -20.40
CA ASP A 10 -4.95 5.73 -21.11
C ASP A 10 -3.43 5.75 -21.32
N GLN A 11 -3.00 6.01 -22.56
CA GLN A 11 -1.60 6.00 -22.93
C GLN A 11 -0.80 7.16 -22.35
N SER A 12 -1.47 8.23 -21.87
CA SER A 12 -0.76 9.33 -21.19
C SER A 12 -0.46 9.04 -19.72
N GLU A 13 -1.09 8.04 -19.11
CA GLU A 13 -0.98 7.79 -17.66
C GLU A 13 0.27 6.98 -17.28
N ALA A 14 0.94 6.36 -18.25
CA ALA A 14 2.15 5.57 -18.02
C ALA A 14 3.04 5.50 -19.26
N PRO A 15 4.35 5.26 -19.09
CA PRO A 15 5.27 4.99 -20.19
C PRO A 15 4.76 3.89 -21.15
N PRO A 16 4.91 4.05 -22.48
CA PRO A 16 4.39 3.10 -23.47
C PRO A 16 4.85 1.66 -23.25
N GLU A 17 6.10 1.47 -22.79
CA GLU A 17 6.66 0.17 -22.48
C GLU A 17 5.94 -0.54 -21.33
N LEU A 18 5.49 0.19 -20.31
CA LEU A 18 4.74 -0.37 -19.19
C LEU A 18 3.33 -0.79 -19.60
N ILE A 19 2.69 0.00 -20.47
CA ILE A 19 1.37 -0.33 -21.01
C ILE A 19 1.45 -1.54 -21.94
N GLY A 20 2.49 -1.61 -22.78
CA GLY A 20 2.78 -2.77 -23.62
C GLY A 20 2.97 -4.04 -22.80
N ALA A 21 3.82 -3.96 -21.76
CA ALA A 21 4.05 -5.08 -20.85
C ALA A 21 2.77 -5.53 -20.13
N ALA A 22 1.94 -4.58 -19.67
CA ALA A 22 0.67 -4.90 -19.02
C ALA A 22 -0.28 -5.68 -19.93
N LYS A 23 -0.36 -5.33 -21.22
CA LYS A 23 -1.16 -6.05 -22.21
C LYS A 23 -0.60 -7.44 -22.49
N GLN A 24 0.71 -7.53 -22.75
CA GLN A 24 1.40 -8.78 -23.04
C GLN A 24 1.23 -9.81 -21.91
N VAL A 25 1.39 -9.40 -20.65
CA VAL A 25 1.22 -10.31 -19.50
C VAL A 25 -0.19 -10.90 -19.44
N TRP A 26 -1.22 -10.14 -19.79
CA TRP A 26 -2.59 -10.68 -19.83
C TRP A 26 -2.85 -11.60 -21.02
N ASP A 27 -2.20 -11.36 -22.17
CA ASP A 27 -2.24 -12.30 -23.31
C ASP A 27 -1.61 -13.64 -22.91
N GLU A 28 -0.40 -13.60 -22.35
CA GLU A 28 0.34 -14.78 -21.89
C GLU A 28 -0.43 -15.55 -20.81
N ALA A 29 -1.07 -14.84 -19.85
CA ALA A 29 -1.86 -15.47 -18.80
C ALA A 29 -3.07 -16.24 -19.35
N ILE A 30 -3.74 -15.72 -20.39
CA ILE A 30 -4.86 -16.41 -21.04
C ILE A 30 -4.36 -17.61 -21.84
N GLU A 31 -3.27 -17.47 -22.59
CA GLU A 31 -2.69 -18.55 -23.37
C GLU A 31 -2.24 -19.72 -22.45
N ALA A 32 -1.52 -19.40 -21.39
CA ALA A 32 -1.07 -20.37 -20.40
C ALA A 32 -2.26 -21.01 -19.67
N GLY A 33 -3.25 -20.22 -19.24
CA GLY A 33 -4.46 -20.73 -18.59
C GLY A 33 -5.31 -21.63 -19.50
N SER A 34 -5.31 -21.38 -20.81
CA SER A 34 -6.02 -22.22 -21.79
C SER A 34 -5.28 -23.54 -22.06
N THR A 35 -3.95 -23.50 -22.09
CA THR A 35 -3.11 -24.67 -22.38
C THR A 35 -2.99 -25.61 -21.17
N TYR A 36 -2.77 -25.04 -19.99
CA TYR A 36 -2.42 -25.79 -18.77
C TYR A 36 -3.54 -25.82 -17.73
N GLY A 37 -4.60 -25.02 -17.91
CA GLY A 37 -5.62 -24.81 -16.90
C GLY A 37 -5.16 -23.88 -15.78
N VAL A 38 -6.08 -23.60 -14.83
CA VAL A 38 -5.79 -22.85 -13.60
C VAL A 38 -6.14 -23.68 -12.38
N ARG A 39 -5.29 -23.63 -11.35
CA ARG A 39 -5.50 -24.41 -10.12
C ARG A 39 -6.58 -23.82 -9.22
N ASN A 40 -6.72 -22.50 -9.23
CA ASN A 40 -7.59 -21.75 -8.34
C ASN A 40 -8.62 -20.96 -9.16
N SER A 41 -9.89 -20.98 -8.75
CA SER A 41 -10.96 -20.16 -9.37
C SER A 41 -10.84 -18.67 -9.02
N GLN A 42 -10.15 -18.35 -7.91
CA GLN A 42 -9.82 -17.00 -7.49
C GLN A 42 -8.40 -16.98 -6.92
N ALA A 43 -7.56 -16.07 -7.41
CA ALA A 43 -6.17 -15.95 -7.00
C ALA A 43 -5.92 -14.82 -5.99
N SER A 44 -6.77 -13.78 -5.99
CA SER A 44 -6.55 -12.57 -5.18
C SER A 44 -7.80 -12.18 -4.38
N VAL A 45 -7.57 -11.63 -3.20
CA VAL A 45 -8.57 -10.95 -2.38
C VAL A 45 -7.87 -9.84 -1.58
N LEU A 46 -8.45 -8.64 -1.56
CA LEU A 46 -8.02 -7.60 -0.64
C LEU A 46 -8.77 -7.79 0.67
N ALA A 47 -8.10 -8.35 1.66
CA ALA A 47 -8.63 -8.54 3.00
C ALA A 47 -8.04 -7.49 3.96
N PRO A 48 -8.76 -7.14 5.05
CA PRO A 48 -8.19 -6.28 6.09
C PRO A 48 -6.93 -6.89 6.70
N THR A 49 -5.85 -6.13 6.77
CA THR A 49 -4.56 -6.63 7.29
C THR A 49 -4.21 -6.04 8.66
N GLY A 50 -5.17 -5.48 9.41
CA GLY A 50 -4.92 -4.72 10.64
C GLY A 50 -4.13 -5.41 11.77
N THR A 51 -4.10 -6.74 11.85
CA THR A 51 -3.21 -7.44 12.81
C THR A 51 -1.80 -7.60 12.29
N ILE A 52 -1.65 -8.03 11.04
CA ILE A 52 -0.33 -8.26 10.44
C ILE A 52 0.36 -6.94 10.06
N GLY A 53 -0.38 -5.94 9.55
CA GLY A 53 0.16 -4.61 9.24
C GLY A 53 0.69 -3.91 10.48
N LEU A 54 0.05 -4.12 11.63
CA LEU A 54 0.58 -3.66 12.92
C LEU A 54 1.89 -4.37 13.31
N MET A 55 1.96 -5.69 13.13
CA MET A 55 3.17 -6.47 13.42
C MET A 55 4.33 -6.10 12.50
N MET A 56 4.03 -5.77 11.25
CA MET A 56 5.00 -5.40 10.22
C MET A 56 5.37 -3.91 10.22
N ASP A 57 4.86 -3.14 11.20
CA ASP A 57 5.08 -1.69 11.31
C ASP A 57 4.69 -0.92 10.03
N CYS A 58 3.59 -1.33 9.40
CA CYS A 58 3.07 -0.67 8.21
C CYS A 58 2.36 0.66 8.57
N ASP A 59 2.60 1.68 7.75
CA ASP A 59 1.86 2.96 7.84
C ASP A 59 0.35 2.77 7.61
N THR A 60 -0.09 1.80 6.79
CA THR A 60 -1.53 1.51 6.60
C THR A 60 -1.85 0.05 6.91
N THR A 61 -3.12 -0.26 7.16
CA THR A 61 -3.61 -1.61 7.47
C THR A 61 -4.19 -2.34 6.26
N GLY A 62 -3.76 -1.95 5.06
CA GLY A 62 -4.31 -2.38 3.79
C GLY A 62 -4.16 -1.29 2.73
N VAL A 63 -5.10 -1.27 1.79
CA VAL A 63 -5.17 -0.25 0.73
C VAL A 63 -5.85 1.04 1.20
N GLU A 64 -6.38 1.05 2.42
CA GLU A 64 -7.05 2.20 2.99
C GLU A 64 -6.05 3.34 3.29
N PRO A 65 -6.49 4.61 3.20
CA PRO A 65 -5.72 5.74 3.73
C PRO A 65 -5.40 5.55 5.22
N ASP A 66 -4.31 6.14 5.69
CA ASP A 66 -3.98 6.05 7.11
C ASP A 66 -5.06 6.73 7.97
N LEU A 67 -5.40 6.09 9.09
CA LEU A 67 -6.47 6.50 9.99
C LEU A 67 -6.10 7.73 10.83
N GLY A 68 -4.81 7.88 11.14
CA GLY A 68 -4.31 8.95 11.98
C GLY A 68 -2.79 8.98 12.06
N LEU A 69 -2.23 10.04 12.66
CA LEU A 69 -0.78 10.19 12.81
C LEU A 69 -0.19 9.26 13.87
N VAL A 70 -1.00 8.90 14.88
CA VAL A 70 -0.68 7.91 15.90
C VAL A 70 -1.82 6.89 15.95
N LYS A 71 -1.47 5.61 15.87
CA LYS A 71 -2.42 4.51 16.03
C LYS A 71 -2.07 3.71 17.26
N SER A 72 -3.04 3.53 18.16
CA SER A 72 -2.86 2.73 19.37
C SER A 72 -3.63 1.42 19.28
N LYS A 73 -2.97 0.31 19.61
CA LYS A 73 -3.57 -1.03 19.69
C LYS A 73 -3.38 -1.62 21.08
N LYS A 74 -4.48 -2.06 21.69
CA LYS A 74 -4.46 -2.85 22.92
C LYS A 74 -4.02 -4.28 22.59
N LEU A 75 -3.02 -4.78 23.31
CA LEU A 75 -2.52 -6.14 23.13
C LEU A 75 -3.34 -7.14 23.97
N VAL A 76 -3.48 -8.37 23.48
CA VAL A 76 -4.32 -9.42 24.11
C VAL A 76 -3.80 -9.86 25.49
N GLY A 77 -2.58 -9.49 25.87
CA GLY A 77 -2.01 -9.71 27.21
C GLY A 77 -1.99 -8.48 28.13
N GLY A 78 -2.65 -7.38 27.72
CA GLY A 78 -2.50 -6.08 28.36
C GLY A 78 -1.39 -5.22 27.75
N GLY A 79 -1.43 -3.92 28.00
CA GLY A 79 -0.56 -2.92 27.38
C GLY A 79 -1.13 -2.34 26.08
N THR A 80 -0.58 -1.20 25.69
CA THR A 80 -0.92 -0.47 24.46
C THR A 80 0.34 -0.30 23.65
N MET A 81 0.27 -0.62 22.36
CA MET A 81 1.32 -0.31 21.40
C MET A 81 0.88 0.87 20.54
N SER A 82 1.74 1.88 20.42
CA SER A 82 1.51 3.03 19.55
C SER A 82 2.41 2.92 18.31
N ILE A 83 1.85 3.23 17.14
CA ILE A 83 2.59 3.33 15.87
C ILE A 83 2.43 4.77 15.38
N VAL A 84 3.57 5.44 15.18
CA VAL A 84 3.62 6.79 14.62
C VAL A 84 3.81 6.70 13.11
N ASN A 85 3.02 7.45 12.35
CA ASN A 85 3.11 7.49 10.89
C ASN A 85 4.50 7.99 10.44
N GLN A 86 5.23 7.13 9.71
CA GLN A 86 6.59 7.42 9.26
C GLN A 86 6.64 8.22 7.95
N THR A 87 5.48 8.50 7.37
CA THR A 87 5.34 9.37 6.19
C THR A 87 5.39 10.86 6.57
N VAL A 88 4.99 11.24 7.79
CA VAL A 88 5.00 12.64 8.26
C VAL A 88 6.38 13.30 8.14
N PRO A 89 7.51 12.73 8.64
CA PRO A 89 8.81 13.37 8.51
C PRO A 89 9.22 13.59 7.05
N ARG A 90 8.93 12.61 6.18
CA ARG A 90 9.26 12.65 4.75
C ARG A 90 8.45 13.73 4.01
N ALA A 91 7.19 13.90 4.40
CA ALA A 91 6.32 14.95 3.84
C ALA A 91 6.80 16.35 4.28
N LEU A 92 7.09 16.54 5.57
CA LEU A 92 7.59 17.82 6.09
C LEU A 92 8.92 18.23 5.46
N ALA A 93 9.85 17.28 5.26
CA ALA A 93 11.10 17.54 4.57
C ALA A 93 10.88 18.02 3.12
N ARG A 94 9.94 17.39 2.38
CA ARG A 94 9.57 17.83 1.03
C ARG A 94 8.92 19.21 0.98
N LEU A 95 8.21 19.59 2.04
CA LEU A 95 7.61 20.92 2.19
C LEU A 95 8.62 21.99 2.61
N GLY A 96 9.88 21.63 2.86
CA GLY A 96 10.95 22.58 3.18
C GLY A 96 11.10 22.91 4.67
N TYR A 97 10.53 22.11 5.56
CA TYR A 97 10.74 22.27 7.00
C TYR A 97 12.18 21.92 7.38
N SER A 98 12.77 22.65 8.33
CA SER A 98 14.09 22.33 8.86
C SER A 98 14.06 21.04 9.70
N GLU A 99 15.20 20.37 9.82
CA GLU A 99 15.32 19.16 10.66
C GLU A 99 14.85 19.40 12.11
N SER A 100 15.14 20.58 12.67
CA SER A 100 14.69 20.96 14.01
C SER A 100 13.18 21.13 14.11
N GLN A 101 12.52 21.66 13.09
CA GLN A 101 11.07 21.77 13.03
C GLN A 101 10.43 20.38 12.88
N VAL A 102 10.98 19.55 11.98
CA VAL A 102 10.52 18.16 11.81
C VAL A 102 10.62 17.41 13.12
N ALA A 103 11.78 17.41 13.79
CA ALA A 103 11.98 16.73 15.06
C ALA A 103 10.99 17.23 16.13
N SER A 104 10.74 18.54 16.18
CA SER A 104 9.79 19.13 17.14
C SER A 104 8.35 18.70 16.87
N ILE A 105 7.92 18.65 15.60
CA ILE A 105 6.58 18.21 15.20
C ILE A 105 6.40 16.72 15.51
N ILE A 106 7.38 15.88 15.17
CA ILE A 106 7.33 14.44 15.46
C ILE A 106 7.28 14.18 16.97
N ALA A 107 8.08 14.90 17.77
CA ALA A 107 8.04 14.78 19.22
C ALA A 107 6.71 15.23 19.83
N TYR A 108 6.00 16.16 19.19
CA TYR A 108 4.66 16.57 19.61
C TYR A 108 3.62 15.47 19.31
N ILE A 109 3.69 14.90 18.10
CA ILE A 109 2.83 13.81 17.65
C ILE A 109 3.04 12.55 18.51
N ASP A 110 4.28 12.18 18.80
CA ASP A 110 4.56 10.97 19.61
C ASP A 110 4.02 11.05 21.05
N ARG A 111 3.86 12.27 21.59
CA ARG A 111 3.35 12.48 22.95
C ARG A 111 1.82 12.53 23.08
N HIS A 112 1.07 12.76 21.99
CA HIS A 112 -0.37 13.05 22.01
C HIS A 112 -1.14 12.18 21.03
#